data_AF-A0A962WWS2-F1
#
_entry.id   AF-A0A962WWS2-F1
#
_cell.length_a   1.000
_cell.length_b   1.000
_cell.length_c   1.000
_cell.angle_alpha   90.00
_cell.angle_beta   90.00
_cell.angle_gamma   90.00
#
_symmetry.space_group_name_H-M   'P 1'
#
loop_
_entity.id
_entity.type
_entity.pdbx_description
1 polymer ?
#
loop_
_entity_poly.entity_id
_entity_poly.type
_entity_poly.pdbx_seq_one_letter_code
_entity_poly.pdbx_strand_id
1 'polypeptide(L)'
;YVRDMKGEEIKLILEDVCDNLFNEDPYYQQGGDMVRVGGLDYVCDPKETIGNRISEMTLDNGEKIDPGKNYKVSGWATVGAQSPGEPVWDVVANYLRDRKSAKISKLNTPKLKNVDGNPGISDYSA
;
A
#
# COMPACT_ATOMS: atom_id res chain seq x y z
N TYR A 1 12.72 -1.53 -8.09
CA TYR A 1 12.59 -0.45 -9.09
C TYR A 1 12.18 0.86 -8.43
N VAL A 2 12.39 1.96 -9.16
CA VAL A 2 11.75 3.25 -8.92
C VAL A 2 11.06 3.66 -10.22
N ARG A 3 9.82 4.15 -10.13
CA ARG A 3 9.09 4.69 -11.28
C ARG A 3 8.22 5.87 -10.86
N ASP A 4 7.98 6.79 -11.79
CA ASP A 4 7.00 7.84 -11.59
C ASP A 4 5.60 7.27 -11.86
N MET A 5 4.66 7.58 -10.97
CA MET A 5 3.24 7.20 -11.08
C MET A 5 2.38 8.44 -10.90
N LYS A 6 1.30 8.56 -11.66
CA LYS A 6 0.31 9.59 -11.36
C LYS A 6 -0.45 9.24 -10.07
N GLY A 7 -0.98 10.25 -9.37
CA GLY A 7 -1.84 10.04 -8.21
C GLY A 7 -3.06 9.15 -8.53
N GLU A 8 -3.65 9.29 -9.71
CA GLU A 8 -4.74 8.42 -10.18
C GLU A 8 -4.30 6.96 -10.34
N GLU A 9 -3.08 6.73 -10.81
CA GLU A 9 -2.53 5.39 -11.00
C GLU A 9 -2.25 4.70 -9.66
N ILE A 10 -1.75 5.45 -8.67
CA ILE A 10 -1.56 4.92 -7.31
C ILE A 10 -2.90 4.46 -6.73
N LYS A 11 -3.96 5.25 -6.89
CA LYS A 11 -5.30 4.87 -6.45
C LYS A 11 -5.76 3.59 -7.15
N LEU A 12 -5.62 3.53 -8.48
CA LEU A 12 -6.06 2.38 -9.27
C LEU A 12 -5.37 1.09 -8.83
N ILE A 13 -4.07 1.12 -8.54
CA ILE A 13 -3.34 -0.06 -8.06
C ILE A 13 -3.87 -0.52 -6.69
N LEU A 14 -4.11 0.42 -5.76
CA LEU A 14 -4.66 0.06 -4.45
C LEU A 14 -6.07 -0.51 -4.56
N GLU A 15 -6.91 0.07 -5.42
CA GLU A 15 -8.26 -0.43 -5.71
C GLU A 15 -8.25 -1.82 -6.34
N ASP A 16 -7.32 -2.10 -7.27
CA ASP A 16 -7.18 -3.39 -7.94
C ASP A 16 -6.76 -4.49 -6.95
N VAL A 17 -5.82 -4.18 -6.04
CA VAL A 17 -5.47 -5.10 -4.94
C VAL A 17 -6.66 -5.31 -4.01
N CYS A 18 -7.40 -4.25 -3.66
CA CYS A 18 -8.61 -4.39 -2.86
C CYS A 18 -9.69 -5.23 -3.58
N ASP A 19 -9.85 -5.08 -4.89
CA ASP A 19 -10.82 -5.87 -5.63
C ASP A 19 -10.44 -7.34 -5.69
N ASN A 20 -9.14 -7.63 -5.79
CA ASN A 20 -8.67 -8.98 -5.69
C ASN A 20 -8.96 -9.62 -4.31
N LEU A 21 -8.84 -8.86 -3.22
CA LEU A 21 -8.99 -9.39 -1.85
C LEU A 21 -10.44 -9.41 -1.36
N PHE A 22 -11.22 -8.41 -1.76
CA PHE A 22 -12.57 -8.15 -1.25
C PHE A 22 -13.61 -8.28 -2.35
N ASN A 23 -13.31 -9.03 -3.41
CA ASN A 23 -14.31 -9.41 -4.41
C ASN A 23 -15.46 -10.13 -3.70
N GLU A 24 -16.71 -9.81 -4.04
CA GLU A 24 -17.86 -10.50 -3.46
C GLU A 24 -17.91 -11.96 -3.89
N ASP A 25 -17.42 -12.28 -5.09
CA ASP A 25 -17.32 -13.64 -5.59
C ASP A 25 -15.97 -14.24 -5.19
N PRO A 26 -15.95 -15.27 -4.31
CA PRO A 26 -14.72 -15.87 -3.82
C PRO A 26 -13.90 -16.56 -4.92
N TYR A 27 -14.47 -16.88 -6.09
CA TYR A 27 -13.70 -17.43 -7.21
C TYR A 27 -12.73 -16.41 -7.83
N TYR A 28 -12.99 -15.11 -7.64
CA TYR A 28 -12.10 -14.05 -8.08
C TYR A 28 -11.09 -13.64 -7.01
N GLN A 29 -11.28 -14.10 -5.78
CA GLN A 29 -10.33 -13.85 -4.71
C GLN A 29 -9.07 -14.68 -4.92
N GLN A 30 -7.95 -14.00 -5.19
CA GLN A 30 -6.64 -14.64 -5.21
C GLN A 30 -6.05 -14.44 -3.82
N GLY A 31 -5.65 -15.53 -3.17
CA GLY A 31 -5.12 -15.45 -1.81
C GLY A 31 -3.95 -14.46 -1.71
N GLY A 32 -3.77 -13.86 -0.54
CA GLY A 32 -2.77 -12.83 -0.32
C GLY A 32 -3.26 -11.79 0.69
N ASP A 33 -2.56 -10.66 0.73
CA ASP A 33 -2.88 -9.54 1.60
C ASP A 33 -2.74 -8.22 0.84
N MET A 34 -3.27 -7.14 1.44
CA MET A 34 -3.02 -5.77 0.98
C MET A 34 -1.53 -5.43 0.93
N VAL A 35 -1.15 -4.61 -0.06
CA VAL A 35 0.20 -4.03 -0.12
C VAL A 35 0.43 -3.07 1.04
N ARG A 36 1.60 -3.19 1.70
CA ARG A 36 2.03 -2.23 2.71
C ARG A 36 2.74 -1.08 2.01
N VAL A 37 2.33 0.15 2.32
CA VAL A 37 2.89 1.37 1.75
C VAL A 37 3.58 2.17 2.84
N GLY A 38 4.59 2.96 2.46
CA GLY A 38 5.23 3.95 3.33
C GLY A 38 5.20 5.32 2.65
N GLY A 39 5.04 6.38 3.43
CA GLY A 39 4.93 7.75 2.89
C GLY A 39 3.54 8.13 2.38
N LEU A 40 2.56 7.23 2.51
CA LEU A 40 1.17 7.41 2.06
C LEU A 40 0.21 6.96 3.17
N ASP A 41 -0.70 7.85 3.58
CA ASP A 41 -1.86 7.52 4.40
C ASP A 41 -3.12 7.49 3.53
N TYR A 42 -4.05 6.59 3.84
CA TYR A 42 -5.32 6.48 3.13
C TYR A 42 -6.40 5.85 4.02
N VAL A 43 -7.64 5.95 3.58
CA VAL A 43 -8.81 5.27 4.16
C VAL A 43 -9.20 4.13 3.23
N CYS A 44 -9.46 2.95 3.80
CA CYS A 44 -9.92 1.76 3.10
C CYS A 44 -11.30 1.33 3.62
N ASP A 45 -12.27 1.20 2.73
CA ASP A 45 -13.56 0.58 3.00
C ASP A 45 -13.68 -0.71 2.18
N PRO A 46 -13.37 -1.88 2.77
CA PRO A 46 -13.38 -3.14 2.03
C PRO A 46 -14.78 -3.60 1.59
N LYS A 47 -15.85 -3.01 2.16
CA LYS A 47 -17.24 -3.36 1.81
C LYS A 47 -17.80 -2.53 0.66
N GLU A 48 -17.07 -1.51 0.23
CA GLU A 48 -17.46 -0.71 -0.93
C GLU A 48 -17.20 -1.46 -2.24
N THR A 49 -17.82 -0.94 -3.31
CA THR A 49 -17.62 -1.42 -4.68
C THR A 49 -16.25 -1.01 -5.23
N ILE A 50 -15.74 -1.76 -6.22
CA ILE A 50 -14.48 -1.44 -6.90
C ILE A 50 -14.42 0.02 -7.35
N GLY A 51 -13.30 0.68 -7.05
CA GLY A 51 -13.08 2.09 -7.38
C GLY A 51 -13.54 3.07 -6.28
N ASN A 52 -14.27 2.58 -5.27
CA ASN A 52 -14.74 3.38 -4.13
C ASN A 52 -14.15 2.91 -2.78
N ARG A 53 -13.30 1.88 -2.76
CA ARG A 53 -12.73 1.34 -1.52
C ARG A 53 -11.63 2.22 -0.95
N ILE A 54 -10.90 2.95 -1.79
CA ILE A 54 -9.75 3.77 -1.40
C ILE A 54 -10.11 5.26 -1.45
N SER A 55 -9.90 5.97 -0.34
CA SER A 55 -10.21 7.40 -0.22
C SER A 55 -9.21 8.16 0.67
N GLU A 56 -9.30 9.49 0.68
CA GLU A 56 -8.49 10.39 1.52
C GLU A 56 -6.98 10.10 1.49
N MET A 57 -6.43 9.86 0.28
CA MET A 57 -5.00 9.63 0.10
C MET A 57 -4.20 10.91 0.37
N THR A 58 -3.23 10.82 1.27
CA THR A 58 -2.33 11.92 1.65
C THR A 58 -0.89 11.43 1.79
N LEU A 59 0.07 12.31 1.51
CA LEU A 59 1.46 12.07 1.90
C LEU A 59 1.62 12.22 3.42
N ASP A 60 2.73 11.74 3.96
CA ASP A 60 3.04 11.83 5.41
C ASP A 60 2.99 13.24 5.99
N ASN A 61 3.22 14.26 5.16
CA ASN A 61 3.15 15.67 5.54
C ASN A 61 1.72 16.24 5.54
N GLY A 62 0.71 15.41 5.23
CA GLY A 62 -0.70 15.79 5.14
C GLY A 62 -1.12 16.38 3.78
N GLU A 63 -0.21 16.50 2.81
CA GLU A 63 -0.56 16.95 1.45
C GLU A 63 -1.46 15.91 0.77
N LYS A 64 -2.62 16.34 0.26
CA LYS A 64 -3.50 15.47 -0.51
C LYS A 64 -2.83 15.00 -1.80
N ILE A 65 -3.04 13.75 -2.15
CA ILE A 65 -2.62 13.23 -3.45
C ILE A 65 -3.46 13.89 -4.55
N ASP A 66 -2.79 14.57 -5.47
CA ASP A 66 -3.39 15.13 -6.69
C ASP A 66 -3.41 14.03 -7.77
N PRO A 67 -4.57 13.71 -8.36
CA PRO A 67 -4.68 12.67 -9.38
C PRO A 67 -3.78 12.87 -10.60
N GLY A 68 -3.52 14.13 -10.99
CA GLY A 68 -2.74 14.49 -12.18
C GLY A 68 -1.24 14.68 -11.92
N LYS A 69 -0.81 14.76 -10.66
CA LYS A 69 0.60 14.93 -10.27
C LYS A 69 1.34 13.59 -10.32
N ASN A 70 2.60 13.64 -10.74
CA ASN A 70 3.50 12.49 -10.69
C ASN A 70 4.19 12.41 -9.32
N TYR A 71 4.24 11.19 -8.79
CA TYR A 71 4.89 10.82 -7.55
C TYR A 71 5.93 9.75 -7.83
N LYS A 72 7.10 9.88 -7.21
CA LYS A 72 8.15 8.88 -7.31
C LYS A 72 7.83 7.73 -6.37
N VAL A 73 7.62 6.54 -6.92
CA VAL A 73 7.28 5.34 -6.15
C VAL A 73 8.37 4.29 -6.30
N SER A 74 8.84 3.78 -5.16
CA SER A 74 9.76 2.65 -5.09
C SER A 74 9.00 1.37 -4.72
N GLY A 75 9.27 0.30 -5.46
CA GLY A 75 8.68 -1.01 -5.22
C GLY A 75 9.69 -2.13 -5.41
N TRP A 76 9.39 -3.27 -4.80
CA TRP A 76 10.15 -4.51 -4.92
C TRP A 76 9.25 -5.68 -5.32
N ALA A 77 9.84 -6.84 -5.62
CA ALA A 77 9.12 -8.07 -6.00
C ALA A 77 8.23 -7.92 -7.25
N THR A 78 8.82 -7.50 -8.37
CA THR A 78 8.13 -7.54 -9.68
C THR A 78 7.80 -8.97 -10.08
N VAL A 79 6.56 -9.19 -10.52
CA VAL A 79 6.10 -10.49 -11.01
C VAL A 79 6.50 -10.67 -12.48
N GLY A 80 7.01 -11.84 -12.84
CA GLY A 80 7.27 -12.21 -14.24
C GLY A 80 8.44 -11.52 -14.92
N ALA A 81 9.17 -10.64 -14.22
CA ALA A 81 10.34 -9.95 -14.75
C ALA A 81 11.34 -9.56 -13.65
N GLN A 82 12.63 -9.48 -14.03
CA GLN A 82 13.66 -8.92 -13.17
C GLN A 82 13.57 -7.38 -13.17
N SER A 83 13.40 -6.81 -11.99
CA SER A 83 13.40 -5.37 -11.78
C SER A 83 14.80 -4.76 -12.03
N PRO A 84 14.92 -3.56 -12.63
CA PRO A 84 16.18 -2.84 -12.63
C PRO A 84 16.56 -2.37 -11.21
N GLY A 85 17.85 -2.26 -10.96
CA GLY A 85 18.43 -1.82 -9.69
C GLY A 85 18.98 -2.96 -8.84
N GLU A 86 19.52 -2.60 -7.67
CA GLU A 86 20.08 -3.56 -6.73
C GLU A 86 18.96 -4.43 -6.11
N PRO A 87 19.27 -5.70 -5.78
CA PRO A 87 18.38 -6.49 -4.97
C PRO A 87 18.10 -5.82 -3.64
N VAL A 88 16.86 -5.89 -3.21
CA VAL A 88 16.43 -5.18 -2.00
C VAL A 88 17.12 -5.62 -0.72
N TRP A 89 17.52 -6.90 -0.61
CA TRP A 89 18.24 -7.38 0.56
C TRP A 89 19.60 -6.71 0.67
N ASP A 90 20.24 -6.36 -0.45
CA ASP A 90 21.48 -5.59 -0.46
C ASP A 90 21.23 -4.15 -0.02
N VAL A 91 20.16 -3.51 -0.52
CA VAL A 91 19.76 -2.16 -0.10
C VAL A 91 19.51 -2.10 1.41
N VAL A 92 18.72 -3.04 1.95
CA VAL A 92 18.39 -3.12 3.38
C VAL A 92 19.62 -3.46 4.20
N ALA A 93 20.44 -4.44 3.78
CA ALA A 93 21.65 -4.82 4.50
C ALA A 93 22.67 -3.67 4.55
N ASN A 94 22.83 -2.92 3.46
CA ASN A 94 23.71 -1.74 3.41
C ASN A 94 23.21 -0.64 4.35
N TYR A 95 21.90 -0.37 4.35
CA TYR A 95 21.29 0.57 5.30
C TYR A 95 21.54 0.14 6.75
N LEU A 96 21.34 -1.13 7.09
CA LEU A 96 21.53 -1.63 8.46
C LEU A 96 23.01 -1.60 8.90
N ARG A 97 23.95 -1.91 8.00
CA ARG A 97 25.39 -1.82 8.29
C ARG A 97 25.83 -0.38 8.56
N ASP A 98 25.31 0.58 7.78
CA ASP A 98 25.60 2.01 7.94
C ASP A 98 24.99 2.57 9.24
N ARG A 99 23.69 2.36 9.41
CA ARG A 99 22.92 2.95 10.53
C ARG A 99 23.13 2.24 11.85
N LYS A 100 23.55 0.97 11.83
CA LYS A 100 23.78 0.05 12.96
C LYS A 100 22.56 -0.25 13.85
N SER A 101 21.58 0.65 13.89
CA SER A 101 20.29 0.50 14.56
C SER A 101 19.18 1.00 13.65
N ALA A 102 18.12 0.20 13.50
CA ALA A 102 16.91 0.61 12.78
C ALA A 102 15.94 1.30 13.75
N LYS A 103 15.36 2.41 13.29
CA LYS A 103 14.26 3.10 13.99
C LYS A 103 13.18 3.44 12.98
N ILE A 104 11.96 3.02 13.27
CA ILE A 104 10.78 3.36 12.48
C ILE A 104 10.07 4.50 13.19
N SER A 105 9.99 5.67 12.55
CA SER A 105 9.35 6.87 13.12
C SER A 105 7.84 6.91 12.90
N LYS A 106 7.36 6.28 11.83
CA LYS A 106 5.95 6.21 11.48
C LYS A 106 5.69 4.86 10.79
N LEU A 107 4.56 4.25 11.15
CA LEU A 107 3.94 3.16 10.41
C LEU A 107 2.70 3.74 9.72
N ASN A 108 2.64 3.62 8.40
CA ASN A 108 1.45 3.97 7.65
C ASN A 108 0.49 2.78 7.66
N THR A 109 -0.51 2.85 8.54
CA THR A 109 -1.61 1.88 8.58
C THR A 109 -2.86 2.57 8.04
N PRO A 110 -3.57 1.97 7.07
CA PRO A 110 -4.79 2.57 6.55
C PRO A 110 -5.86 2.63 7.63
N LYS A 111 -6.64 3.71 7.62
CA LYS A 111 -7.85 3.79 8.43
C LYS A 111 -8.92 2.91 7.78
N LEU A 112 -9.39 1.91 8.50
CA LEU A 112 -10.40 0.99 7.99
C LEU A 112 -11.81 1.51 8.33
N LYS A 113 -12.73 1.42 7.37
CA LYS A 113 -14.16 1.74 7.56
C LYS A 113 -15.00 0.47 7.52
N ASN A 114 -16.11 0.48 8.25
CA ASN A 114 -17.15 -0.56 8.19
C ASN A 114 -16.65 -1.99 8.48
N VAL A 115 -15.54 -2.13 9.21
CA VAL A 115 -14.93 -3.40 9.60
C VAL A 115 -15.24 -3.81 11.04
N ASP A 116 -16.07 -3.03 11.75
CA ASP A 116 -16.45 -3.32 13.14
C ASP A 116 -17.03 -4.74 13.28
N GLY A 117 -16.61 -5.43 14.35
CA GLY A 117 -17.02 -6.80 14.62
C GLY A 117 -16.33 -7.86 13.75
N ASN A 118 -15.39 -7.49 12.87
CA ASN A 118 -14.58 -8.47 12.15
C ASN A 118 -13.59 -9.15 13.13
N PRO A 119 -13.71 -10.47 13.36
CA PRO A 119 -12.86 -11.19 14.32
C PRO A 119 -11.39 -11.23 13.90
N GLY A 120 -11.08 -11.01 12.61
CA GLY A 120 -9.70 -10.94 12.12
C GLY A 120 -8.95 -9.68 12.54
N ILE A 121 -9.66 -8.66 13.03
CA ILE A 121 -9.06 -7.40 13.48
C ILE A 121 -9.46 -6.99 14.90
N SER A 122 -10.21 -7.82 15.63
CA SER A 122 -10.76 -7.48 16.95
C SER A 122 -9.70 -7.09 17.98
N ASP A 123 -8.48 -7.60 17.80
CA ASP A 123 -7.36 -7.41 18.72
C ASP A 123 -6.41 -6.28 18.26
N TYR A 124 -6.70 -5.63 17.13
CA TYR A 124 -5.93 -4.51 16.60
C TYR A 124 -6.64 -3.19 16.91
N SER A 125 -5.87 -2.18 17.32
CA SER A 125 -6.40 -0.82 17.45
C SER A 125 -6.83 -0.31 16.07
N ALA A 126 -8.11 0.03 15.93
CA ALA A 126 -8.70 0.63 14.72
C ALA A 126 -8.12 2.02 14.39
#